data_AF-A0A0M8Y0V1-F1
#
_entry.id   AF-A0A0M8Y0V1-F1
#
_cell.length_a   1.000
_cell.length_b   1.000
_cell.length_c   1.000
_cell.angle_alpha   90.00
_cell.angle_beta   90.00
_cell.angle_gamma   90.00
#
_symmetry.space_group_name_H-M   'P 1'
#
loop_
_entity.id
_entity.type
_entity.pdbx_description
1 polymer ?
#
loop_
_entity_poly.entity_id
_entity_poly.type
_entity_poly.pdbx_seq_one_letter_code
_entity_poly.pdbx_strand_id
1 'polypeptide(L)'
;MTTPTWATWSNRPEAAAAMDMPTPGGTEPAARFRAALVREAGAPSAVPLPQQLARLLESWAGPTTVSDDNALLGELDGQVMRITATGVLDLLRRHNLAPQLGVTPTTADAEAAVTLATGHARVEQERRVVAEEHLARRQRAELLEDAELAAKRAGLLRALADLDGPPPSAPAGDPPGRPRRRWRG
;
A
#
# COMPACT_ATOMS: atom_id res chain seq x y z
N MET A 1 -7.10 -14.41 34.67
CA MET A 1 -6.47 -13.34 33.85
C MET A 1 -6.44 -13.83 32.43
N THR A 2 -7.38 -13.35 31.62
CA THR A 2 -7.68 -13.86 30.28
C THR A 2 -7.31 -12.74 29.31
N THR A 3 -6.25 -12.92 28.53
CA THR A 3 -5.88 -11.98 27.46
C THR A 3 -6.85 -12.12 26.30
N PRO A 4 -7.42 -11.01 25.76
CA PRO A 4 -8.20 -11.07 24.54
C PRO A 4 -7.23 -11.19 23.35
N THR A 5 -7.29 -12.34 22.67
CA THR A 5 -6.65 -12.56 21.38
C THR A 5 -7.46 -11.78 20.33
N TRP A 6 -7.01 -10.57 19.99
CA TRP A 6 -7.55 -9.83 18.86
C TRP A 6 -7.11 -10.56 17.59
N ALA A 7 -8.10 -11.05 16.86
CA ALA A 7 -7.94 -11.65 15.55
C ALA A 7 -7.18 -10.68 14.65
N THR A 8 -5.98 -11.08 14.23
CA THR A 8 -5.23 -10.42 13.18
C THR A 8 -6.04 -10.54 11.90
N TRP A 9 -6.78 -9.49 11.54
CA TRP A 9 -7.32 -9.29 10.20
C TRP A 9 -6.16 -9.00 9.25
N SER A 10 -5.40 -10.04 8.89
CA SER A 10 -4.54 -10.01 7.71
C SER A 10 -5.39 -10.29 6.48
N ASN A 11 -6.33 -9.40 6.16
CA ASN A 11 -6.94 -9.33 4.83
C ASN A 11 -5.98 -8.57 3.90
N ARG A 12 -4.76 -9.10 3.77
CA ARG A 12 -4.05 -8.97 2.51
C ARG A 12 -4.67 -10.04 1.63
N PRO A 13 -5.18 -9.73 0.43
CA PRO A 13 -5.29 -10.80 -0.54
C PRO A 13 -3.90 -11.43 -0.60
N GLU A 14 -3.80 -12.74 -0.33
CA GLU A 14 -2.67 -13.52 -0.84
C GLU A 14 -2.38 -12.97 -2.22
N ALA A 15 -1.15 -12.48 -2.43
CA ALA A 15 -0.70 -12.08 -3.75
C ALA A 15 -1.21 -13.17 -4.70
N ALA A 16 -2.13 -12.81 -5.61
CA ALA A 16 -2.74 -13.76 -6.53
C ALA A 16 -1.60 -14.60 -7.06
N ALA A 17 -1.55 -15.88 -6.66
CA ALA A 17 -0.32 -16.65 -6.71
C ALA A 17 0.22 -16.55 -8.14
N ALA A 18 1.30 -15.78 -8.30
CA ALA A 18 1.90 -15.51 -9.59
C ALA A 18 2.05 -16.85 -10.29
N MET A 19 1.53 -16.97 -11.51
CA MET A 19 1.61 -18.22 -12.23
C MET A 19 3.08 -18.52 -12.46
N ASP A 20 3.63 -19.52 -11.78
CA ASP A 20 5.02 -19.91 -12.02
C ASP A 20 5.24 -20.20 -13.50
N MET A 21 6.29 -19.63 -14.07
CA MET A 21 6.68 -19.95 -15.44
C MET A 21 7.05 -21.43 -15.51
N PRO A 22 6.66 -22.13 -16.59
CA PRO A 22 6.99 -23.54 -16.71
C PRO A 22 8.51 -23.65 -16.84
N THR A 23 9.08 -24.60 -16.09
CA THR A 23 10.51 -24.88 -16.18
C THR A 23 10.80 -25.58 -17.51
N PRO A 24 11.78 -25.11 -18.30
CA PRO A 24 12.18 -25.80 -19.53
C PRO A 24 12.59 -27.26 -19.21
N GLY A 25 11.87 -28.24 -19.78
CA GLY A 25 12.12 -29.66 -19.52
C GLY A 25 11.58 -30.20 -18.19
N GLY A 26 10.78 -29.43 -17.45
CA GLY A 26 10.14 -29.86 -16.22
C GLY A 26 9.12 -30.98 -16.42
N THR A 27 8.86 -31.78 -15.37
CA THR A 27 7.91 -32.90 -15.39
C THR A 27 6.44 -32.48 -15.30
N GLU A 28 6.15 -31.18 -15.41
CA GLU A 28 4.78 -30.71 -15.26
C GLU A 28 3.90 -31.20 -16.42
N PRO A 29 2.75 -31.84 -16.14
CA PRO A 29 1.83 -32.24 -17.20
C PRO A 29 1.37 -30.99 -17.96
N ALA A 30 1.57 -30.94 -19.27
CA ALA A 30 1.16 -29.82 -20.13
C ALA A 30 -0.33 -29.43 -19.97
N ALA A 31 -1.19 -30.37 -19.55
CA ALA A 31 -2.59 -30.10 -19.23
C ALA A 31 -2.79 -29.21 -17.98
N ARG A 32 -1.97 -29.36 -16.93
CA ARG A 32 -2.03 -28.53 -15.72
C ARG A 32 -1.59 -27.11 -16.02
N PHE A 33 -0.49 -26.96 -16.76
CA PHE A 33 0.00 -25.68 -17.20
C PHE A 33 -1.03 -24.93 -18.06
N ARG A 34 -1.67 -25.62 -19.03
CA ARG A 34 -2.76 -25.02 -19.83
C ARG A 34 -3.96 -24.61 -18.98
N ALA A 35 -4.33 -25.40 -17.97
CA ALA A 35 -5.41 -25.02 -17.06
C ALA A 35 -5.04 -23.76 -16.24
N ALA A 36 -3.79 -23.64 -15.81
CA ALA A 36 -3.28 -22.44 -15.15
C ALA A 36 -3.26 -21.21 -16.09
N LEU A 37 -2.81 -21.38 -17.34
CA LEU A 37 -2.85 -20.33 -18.37
C LEU A 37 -4.28 -19.82 -18.56
N VAL A 38 -5.25 -20.73 -18.73
CA VAL A 38 -6.66 -20.36 -18.92
C VAL A 38 -7.23 -19.65 -17.70
N ARG A 39 -6.83 -20.05 -16.48
CA ARG A 39 -7.25 -19.39 -15.24
C ARG A 39 -6.70 -17.96 -15.15
N GLU A 40 -5.44 -17.75 -15.52
CA GLU A 40 -4.76 -16.46 -15.37
C GLU A 40 -5.08 -15.49 -16.52
N ALA A 41 -4.89 -15.95 -17.74
CA ALA A 41 -4.98 -15.15 -18.95
C ALA A 41 -6.36 -15.20 -19.62
N GLY A 42 -7.18 -16.20 -19.26
CA GLY A 42 -8.46 -16.49 -19.90
C GLY A 42 -8.34 -17.53 -21.02
N ALA A 43 -9.49 -18.05 -21.47
CA ALA A 43 -9.52 -19.03 -22.55
C ALA A 43 -9.11 -18.39 -23.89
N PRO A 44 -8.28 -19.07 -24.72
CA PRO A 44 -7.85 -18.54 -26.02
C PRO A 44 -8.97 -18.15 -26.98
N SER A 45 -10.11 -18.83 -26.88
CA SER A 45 -11.30 -18.55 -27.68
C SER A 45 -12.11 -17.32 -27.24
N ALA A 46 -11.87 -16.82 -26.02
CA ALA A 46 -12.67 -15.76 -25.40
C ALA A 46 -11.90 -14.45 -25.22
N VAL A 47 -10.57 -14.52 -25.09
CA VAL A 47 -9.72 -13.36 -24.83
C VAL A 47 -8.75 -13.16 -25.99
N PRO A 48 -8.64 -11.97 -26.59
CA PRO A 48 -7.61 -11.67 -27.58
C PRO A 48 -6.19 -11.98 -27.08
N LEU A 49 -5.34 -12.51 -27.95
CA LEU A 49 -3.96 -12.90 -27.60
C LEU A 49 -3.15 -11.77 -26.92
N PRO A 50 -3.19 -10.50 -27.38
CA PRO A 50 -2.47 -9.42 -26.70
C PRO A 50 -2.92 -9.20 -25.25
N GLN A 51 -4.21 -9.39 -24.96
CA GLN A 51 -4.75 -9.26 -23.61
C GLN A 51 -4.34 -10.44 -22.72
N GLN A 52 -4.33 -11.66 -23.28
CA GLN A 52 -3.78 -12.83 -22.58
C GLN A 52 -2.32 -12.61 -22.21
N LEU A 53 -1.50 -12.18 -23.17
CA LEU A 53 -0.08 -11.91 -22.95
C LEU A 53 0.14 -10.80 -21.92
N ALA A 54 -0.65 -9.71 -21.96
CA ALA A 54 -0.55 -8.64 -20.95
C ALA A 54 -0.78 -9.16 -19.53
N ARG A 55 -1.81 -10.00 -19.32
CA ARG A 55 -2.09 -10.62 -18.02
C ARG A 55 -0.97 -11.55 -17.56
N LEU A 56 -0.41 -12.33 -18.48
CA LEU A 56 0.73 -13.20 -18.17
C LEU A 56 1.97 -12.40 -17.80
N LEU A 57 2.21 -11.25 -18.44
CA LEU A 57 3.31 -10.36 -18.07
C LEU A 57 3.13 -9.77 -16.66
N GLU A 58 1.90 -9.39 -16.30
CA GLU A 58 1.60 -8.95 -14.92
C GLU A 58 1.82 -10.06 -13.89
N SER A 59 1.52 -11.31 -14.25
CA SER A 59 1.73 -12.47 -13.40
C SER A 59 3.22 -12.84 -13.26
N TRP A 60 3.97 -12.85 -14.36
CA TRP A 60 5.38 -13.30 -14.38
C TRP A 60 6.40 -12.23 -14.02
N ALA A 61 6.13 -10.98 -14.42
CA ALA A 61 7.02 -9.86 -14.20
C ALA A 61 6.45 -8.87 -13.16
N GLY A 62 5.48 -9.32 -12.37
CA GLY A 62 4.87 -8.55 -11.31
C GLY A 62 5.79 -8.42 -10.08
N PRO A 63 5.86 -7.24 -9.43
CA PRO A 63 5.07 -6.04 -9.69
C PRO A 63 5.58 -5.24 -10.90
N THR A 64 4.66 -4.79 -11.75
CA THR A 64 4.98 -3.91 -12.88
C THR A 64 4.79 -2.42 -12.52
N THR A 65 5.65 -1.57 -13.07
CA THR A 65 5.60 -0.11 -12.92
C THR A 65 5.92 0.57 -14.24
N VAL A 66 5.64 1.87 -14.34
CA VAL A 66 5.98 2.67 -15.51
C VAL A 66 7.04 3.70 -15.13
N SER A 67 8.13 3.73 -15.89
CA SER A 67 9.20 4.71 -15.74
C SER A 67 8.84 6.06 -16.37
N ASP A 68 9.66 7.08 -16.11
CA ASP A 68 9.47 8.43 -16.63
C ASP A 68 9.51 8.51 -18.16
N ASP A 69 10.25 7.62 -18.83
CA ASP A 69 10.29 7.48 -20.30
C ASP A 69 9.13 6.64 -20.87
N ASN A 70 8.12 6.35 -20.04
CA ASN A 70 6.98 5.51 -20.37
C ASN A 70 7.34 4.06 -20.75
N ALA A 71 8.44 3.55 -20.22
CA ALA A 71 8.77 2.14 -20.37
C ALA A 71 8.07 1.31 -19.30
N LEU A 72 7.64 0.11 -19.69
CA LEU A 72 7.17 -0.89 -18.73
C LEU A 72 8.38 -1.52 -18.03
N LEU A 73 8.41 -1.38 -16.71
CA LEU A 73 9.35 -2.08 -15.85
C LEU A 73 8.60 -3.20 -15.14
N GLY A 74 9.28 -4.33 -14.93
CA GLY A 74 8.78 -5.41 -14.10
C GLY A 74 9.94 -6.10 -13.40
N GLU A 75 9.61 -7.03 -12.52
CA GLU A 75 10.58 -7.82 -11.77
C GLU A 75 10.54 -9.26 -12.26
N LEU A 76 11.65 -9.75 -12.83
CA LEU A 76 11.79 -11.14 -13.25
C LEU A 76 12.97 -11.75 -12.49
N ASP A 77 12.76 -12.88 -11.82
CA ASP A 77 13.78 -13.57 -11.01
C ASP A 77 14.47 -12.65 -9.97
N GLY A 78 13.72 -11.70 -9.39
CA GLY A 78 14.24 -10.75 -8.41
C GLY A 78 15.02 -9.57 -9.00
N GLN A 79 15.05 -9.42 -10.33
CA GLN A 79 15.71 -8.32 -11.02
C GLN A 79 14.72 -7.42 -11.73
N VAL A 80 14.84 -6.10 -11.49
CA VAL A 80 14.08 -5.10 -12.23
C VAL A 80 14.60 -5.02 -13.65
N MET A 81 13.71 -5.21 -14.62
CA MET A 81 14.05 -5.16 -16.03
C MET A 81 13.00 -4.42 -16.86
N ARG A 82 13.45 -3.84 -17.96
CA ARG A 82 12.58 -3.22 -18.96
C ARG A 82 11.92 -4.31 -19.81
N ILE A 83 10.61 -4.31 -19.85
CA ILE A 83 9.81 -5.23 -20.66
C ILE A 83 9.64 -4.64 -22.06
N THR A 84 10.16 -5.32 -23.07
CA THR A 84 10.03 -4.96 -24.49
C THR A 84 9.38 -6.08 -25.27
N ALA A 85 8.78 -5.79 -26.43
CA ALA A 85 8.18 -6.82 -27.28
C ALA A 85 9.16 -7.95 -27.65
N THR A 86 10.41 -7.61 -27.94
CA THR A 86 11.48 -8.60 -28.19
C THR A 86 11.78 -9.45 -26.96
N GLY A 87 11.85 -8.84 -25.78
CA GLY A 87 12.01 -9.56 -24.51
C GLY A 87 10.86 -10.51 -24.21
N VAL A 88 9.62 -10.12 -24.51
CA VAL A 88 8.43 -10.99 -24.38
C VAL A 88 8.55 -12.20 -25.31
N LEU A 89 8.87 -11.99 -26.59
CA LEU A 89 9.04 -13.10 -27.53
C LEU A 89 10.18 -14.04 -27.13
N ASP A 90 11.29 -13.50 -26.62
CA ASP A 90 12.42 -14.28 -26.13
C ASP A 90 12.05 -15.09 -24.88
N LEU A 91 11.28 -14.53 -23.96
CA LEU A 91 10.75 -15.22 -22.79
C LEU A 91 9.84 -16.38 -23.21
N LEU A 92 8.90 -16.13 -24.13
CA LEU A 92 8.02 -17.16 -24.67
C LEU A 92 8.81 -18.30 -25.35
N ARG A 93 9.92 -17.99 -26.02
CA ARG A 93 10.80 -18.98 -26.64
C ARG A 93 11.57 -19.79 -25.59
N ARG A 94 12.19 -19.13 -24.61
CA ARG A 94 12.99 -19.78 -23.55
C ARG A 94 12.18 -20.77 -22.73
N HIS A 95 10.92 -20.43 -22.45
CA HIS A 95 9.99 -21.28 -21.68
C HIS A 95 9.13 -22.20 -22.56
N ASN A 96 9.37 -22.24 -23.88
CA ASN A 96 8.62 -23.05 -24.84
C ASN A 96 7.10 -22.90 -24.69
N LEU A 97 6.63 -21.66 -24.60
CA LEU A 97 5.25 -21.31 -24.29
C LEU A 97 4.34 -21.23 -25.52
N ALA A 98 4.90 -21.00 -26.71
CA ALA A 98 4.12 -20.89 -27.94
C ALA A 98 3.21 -22.12 -28.22
N PRO A 99 3.67 -23.38 -28.04
CA PRO A 99 2.80 -24.55 -28.17
C PRO A 99 1.66 -24.60 -27.14
N GLN A 100 1.86 -24.02 -25.95
CA GLN A 100 0.86 -24.04 -24.87
C GLN A 100 -0.24 -23.00 -25.08
N LEU A 101 0.11 -21.88 -25.73
CA LEU A 101 -0.85 -20.86 -26.16
C LEU A 101 -1.70 -21.34 -27.34
N GLY A 102 -1.25 -22.37 -28.07
CA GLY A 102 -1.95 -22.90 -29.26
C GLY A 102 -1.85 -21.99 -30.50
N VAL A 103 -1.15 -20.86 -30.38
CA VAL A 103 -0.89 -19.87 -31.42
C VAL A 103 0.53 -19.35 -31.31
N THR A 104 1.15 -19.02 -32.45
CA THR A 104 2.48 -18.40 -32.48
C THR A 104 2.31 -16.88 -32.38
N PRO A 105 2.74 -16.24 -31.29
CA PRO A 105 2.63 -14.80 -31.14
C PRO A 105 3.57 -14.09 -32.11
N THR A 106 3.06 -13.03 -32.73
CA THR A 106 3.83 -12.15 -33.60
C THR A 106 4.43 -10.98 -32.81
N THR A 107 5.35 -10.24 -33.42
CA THR A 107 5.88 -9.00 -32.82
C THR A 107 4.78 -7.98 -32.54
N ALA A 108 3.79 -7.87 -33.43
CA ALA A 108 2.66 -6.96 -33.24
C ALA A 108 1.81 -7.35 -32.02
N ASP A 109 1.60 -8.65 -31.78
CA ASP A 109 0.88 -9.12 -30.58
C ASP A 109 1.64 -8.77 -29.30
N ALA A 110 2.97 -8.93 -29.32
CA ALA A 110 3.82 -8.60 -28.18
C ALA A 110 3.88 -7.09 -27.92
N GLU A 111 3.94 -6.26 -28.95
CA GLU A 111 3.87 -4.79 -28.82
C GLU A 111 2.53 -4.33 -28.25
N ALA A 112 1.43 -4.90 -28.75
CA ALA A 112 0.09 -4.61 -28.23
C ALA A 112 -0.06 -5.07 -26.77
N ALA A 113 0.50 -6.23 -26.41
CA ALA A 113 0.50 -6.73 -25.04
C ALA A 113 1.28 -5.81 -24.09
N VAL A 114 2.49 -5.38 -24.46
CA VAL A 114 3.28 -4.43 -23.67
C VAL A 114 2.53 -3.11 -23.50
N THR A 115 1.88 -2.61 -24.56
CA THR A 115 1.08 -1.38 -24.49
C THR A 115 -0.08 -1.50 -23.51
N LEU A 116 -0.79 -2.64 -23.54
CA LEU A 116 -1.89 -2.92 -22.60
C LEU A 116 -1.39 -3.01 -21.16
N ALA A 117 -0.30 -3.75 -20.92
CA ALA A 117 0.30 -3.89 -19.59
C ALA A 117 0.81 -2.54 -19.04
N THR A 118 1.39 -1.68 -19.87
CA THR A 118 1.74 -0.30 -19.50
C THR A 118 0.52 0.50 -19.09
N GLY A 119 -0.59 0.37 -19.82
CA GLY A 119 -1.86 1.01 -19.48
C GLY A 119 -2.39 0.56 -18.11
N HIS A 120 -2.38 -0.74 -17.84
CA HIS A 120 -2.79 -1.28 -16.54
C HIS A 120 -1.87 -0.84 -15.40
N ALA A 121 -0.55 -0.88 -15.60
CA ALA A 121 0.43 -0.45 -14.61
C ALA A 121 0.25 1.02 -14.23
N ARG A 122 -0.06 1.91 -15.19
CA ARG A 122 -0.41 3.31 -14.92
C ARG A 122 -1.66 3.43 -14.06
N VAL A 123 -2.74 2.74 -14.43
CA VAL A 123 -3.99 2.76 -13.68
C VAL A 123 -3.78 2.26 -12.25
N GLU A 124 -3.01 1.20 -12.05
CA GLU A 124 -2.66 0.68 -10.73
C GLU A 124 -1.79 1.67 -9.93
N GLN A 125 -0.82 2.32 -10.57
CA GLN A 125 -0.02 3.36 -9.95
C GLN A 125 -0.88 4.55 -9.50
N GLU A 126 -1.78 5.04 -10.36
CA GLU A 126 -2.74 6.09 -10.01
C GLU A 126 -3.64 5.69 -8.84
N ARG A 127 -4.16 4.45 -8.86
CA ARG A 127 -4.96 3.91 -7.74
C ARG A 127 -4.19 3.90 -6.43
N ARG A 128 -2.92 3.50 -6.46
CA ARG A 128 -2.05 3.49 -5.26
C ARG A 128 -1.81 4.90 -4.74
N VAL A 129 -1.47 5.86 -5.61
CA VAL A 129 -1.27 7.27 -5.23
C VAL A 129 -2.53 7.83 -4.57
N VAL A 130 -3.70 7.62 -5.17
CA VAL A 130 -4.98 8.09 -4.61
C VAL A 130 -5.26 7.43 -3.25
N ALA A 131 -5.03 6.13 -3.12
CA ALA A 131 -5.20 5.43 -1.84
C ALA A 131 -4.26 5.97 -0.75
N GLU A 132 -3.00 6.23 -1.08
CA GLU A 132 -2.00 6.82 -0.17
C GLU A 132 -2.39 8.23 0.26
N GLU A 133 -2.88 9.07 -0.68
CA GLU A 133 -3.38 10.41 -0.37
C GLU A 133 -4.57 10.37 0.59
N HIS A 134 -5.51 9.43 0.39
CA HIS A 134 -6.65 9.25 1.28
C HIS A 134 -6.21 8.82 2.69
N LEU A 135 -5.24 7.92 2.80
CA LEU A 135 -4.68 7.50 4.09
C LEU A 135 -3.98 8.66 4.79
N ALA A 136 -3.13 9.40 4.08
CA ALA A 136 -2.44 10.56 4.61
C ALA A 136 -3.43 11.64 5.08
N ARG A 137 -4.54 11.84 4.35
CA ARG A 137 -5.60 12.78 4.75
C ARG A 137 -6.29 12.35 6.04
N ARG A 138 -6.60 11.06 6.21
CA ARG A 138 -7.19 10.53 7.44
C ARG A 138 -6.24 10.69 8.63
N GLN A 139 -4.98 10.33 8.47
CA GLN A 139 -3.96 10.51 9.52
C GLN A 139 -3.82 11.97 9.95
N ARG A 140 -3.85 12.92 9.00
CA ARG A 140 -3.83 14.35 9.33
C ARG A 140 -5.07 14.79 10.11
N ALA A 141 -6.25 14.27 9.78
CA ALA A 141 -7.48 14.58 10.50
C ALA A 141 -7.45 14.04 11.94
N GLU A 142 -7.02 12.79 12.12
CA GLU A 142 -6.87 12.16 13.44
C GLU A 142 -5.90 12.96 14.33
N LEU A 143 -4.75 13.38 13.79
CA LEU A 143 -3.79 14.21 14.53
C LEU A 143 -4.35 15.57 14.96
N LEU A 144 -5.23 16.18 14.15
CA LEU A 144 -5.89 17.43 14.51
C LEU A 144 -6.93 17.21 15.62
N GLU A 145 -7.73 16.14 15.53
CA GLU A 145 -8.71 15.78 16.57
C GLU A 145 -8.03 15.49 17.91
N ASP A 146 -6.92 14.75 17.90
CA ASP A 146 -6.12 14.46 19.09
C ASP A 146 -5.55 15.74 19.72
N ALA A 147 -5.08 16.68 18.89
CA ALA A 147 -4.58 17.98 19.37
C ALA A 147 -5.71 18.82 19.99
N GLU A 148 -6.91 18.83 19.41
CA GLU A 148 -8.07 19.51 19.98
C GLU A 148 -8.52 18.90 21.30
N LEU A 149 -8.55 17.57 21.40
CA LEU A 149 -8.87 16.87 22.64
C LEU A 149 -7.85 17.17 23.74
N ALA A 150 -6.56 17.17 23.40
CA ALA A 150 -5.49 17.54 24.32
C ALA A 150 -5.64 19.00 24.80
N ALA A 151 -5.96 19.93 23.90
CA ALA A 151 -6.19 21.33 24.24
C ALA A 151 -7.41 21.51 25.17
N LYS A 152 -8.53 20.84 24.86
CA LYS A 152 -9.75 20.84 25.70
C LYS A 152 -9.46 20.28 27.09
N ARG A 153 -8.75 19.15 27.17
CA ARG A 153 -8.34 18.55 28.46
C ARG A 153 -7.43 19.47 29.25
N ALA A 154 -6.45 20.11 28.62
CA ALA A 154 -5.58 21.08 29.28
C ALA A 154 -6.35 22.31 29.79
N GLY A 155 -7.36 22.78 29.04
CA GLY A 155 -8.26 23.85 29.49
C GLY A 155 -9.10 23.45 30.71
N LEU A 156 -9.69 22.25 30.70
CA LEU A 156 -10.46 21.73 31.84
C LEU A 156 -9.60 21.55 33.09
N LEU A 157 -8.36 21.06 32.95
CA LEU A 157 -7.44 20.93 34.08
C LEU A 157 -7.06 22.30 34.68
N ARG A 158 -6.91 23.34 33.85
CA ARG A 158 -6.71 24.71 34.36
C ARG A 158 -7.93 25.22 35.10
N ALA A 159 -9.12 25.06 34.54
CA ALA A 159 -10.36 25.49 35.20
C ALA A 159 -10.60 24.79 36.54
N LEU A 160 -10.27 23.50 36.66
CA LEU A 160 -10.30 22.77 37.92
C LEU A 160 -9.26 23.29 38.92
N ALA A 161 -8.03 23.56 38.47
CA ALA A 161 -7.00 24.14 39.33
C ALA A 161 -7.39 25.54 39.86
N ASP A 162 -8.08 26.35 39.05
CA ASP A 162 -8.60 27.65 39.47
C ASP A 162 -9.73 27.52 40.50
N LEU A 163 -10.55 26.47 40.41
CA LEU A 163 -11.62 26.14 41.38
C LEU A 163 -11.06 25.61 42.72
N ASP A 164 -10.00 24.82 42.67
CA ASP A 164 -9.30 24.29 43.86
C ASP A 164 -8.30 25.30 44.48
N GLY A 165 -8.22 26.51 43.91
CA GLY A 165 -7.37 27.59 44.43
C GLY A 165 -7.75 27.97 45.88
N PRO A 166 -6.77 28.31 46.73
CA PRO A 166 -7.06 28.70 48.11
C PRO A 166 -7.99 29.92 48.12
N PRO A 167 -8.95 30.01 49.07
CA PRO A 167 -9.83 31.16 49.17
C PRO A 167 -8.99 32.43 49.27
N PRO A 168 -9.45 33.56 48.68
CA PRO A 168 -8.70 34.81 48.74
C PRO A 168 -8.42 35.12 50.20
N SER A 169 -7.13 35.21 50.54
CA SER A 169 -6.69 35.59 51.87
C SER A 169 -7.33 36.94 52.17
N ALA A 170 -8.24 36.98 53.14
CA ALA A 170 -8.88 38.22 53.59
C ALA A 170 -7.77 39.24 53.89
N PRO A 171 -7.93 40.52 53.51
CA PRO A 171 -6.91 41.53 53.77
C PRO A 171 -6.60 41.50 55.27
N ALA A 172 -5.32 41.36 55.60
CA ALA A 172 -4.86 41.36 56.97
C ALA A 172 -5.37 42.64 57.63
N GLY A 173 -6.39 42.52 58.49
CA GLY A 173 -6.82 43.60 59.35
C GLY A 173 -5.62 43.98 60.21
N ASP A 174 -5.21 45.24 60.16
CA ASP A 174 -4.15 45.77 61.00
C ASP A 174 -4.43 45.38 62.46
N PRO A 175 -3.51 44.68 63.14
CA PRO A 175 -3.71 44.37 64.55
C PRO A 175 -3.73 45.68 65.36
N PRO A 176 -4.66 45.85 66.31
CA PRO A 176 -4.73 47.06 67.12
C PRO A 176 -3.42 47.27 67.88
N GLY A 177 -2.94 48.51 67.84
CA GLY A 177 -1.57 48.92 68.18
C GLY A 177 -1.07 48.44 69.54
N ARG A 178 0.18 47.98 69.57
CA ARG A 178 0.94 47.83 70.81
C ARG A 178 1.34 49.20 71.36
N PRO A 179 1.08 49.52 72.64
CA PRO A 179 1.59 50.74 73.25
C PRO A 179 3.12 50.67 73.37
N ARG A 180 3.81 51.70 72.88
CA ARG A 180 5.26 51.88 73.03
C ARG A 180 5.61 52.10 74.50
N ARG A 181 6.22 51.11 75.16
CA ARG A 181 6.95 51.32 76.41
C ARG A 181 8.21 52.15 76.13
N ARG A 182 8.21 53.42 76.53
CA ARG A 182 9.44 54.20 76.71
C ARG A 182 10.02 53.86 78.07
N TRP A 183 11.24 53.31 78.10
CA TRP A 183 12.06 53.21 79.31
C TRP A 183 13.50 53.54 78.94
N ARG A 184 13.98 54.69 79.42
CA ARG A 184 15.28 54.90 80.09
C ARG A 184 15.39 56.37 80.51
N GLY A 185 15.25 56.60 81.82
CA GLY A 185 16.32 57.15 82.63
C GLY A 185 17.00 55.96 83.32
#